data_AF-A0A0S8IWH0-F1
#
_entry.id   AF-A0A0S8IWH0-F1
#
_cell.length_a   1.000
_cell.length_b   1.000
_cell.length_c   1.000
_cell.angle_alpha   90.00
_cell.angle_beta   90.00
_cell.angle_gamma   90.00
#
_symmetry.space_group_name_H-M   'P 1'
#
loop_
_entity.id
_entity.type
_entity.pdbx_description
1 polymer ?
#
loop_
_entity_poly.entity_id
_entity_poly.type
_entity_poly.pdbx_seq_one_letter_code
_entity_poly.pdbx_strand_id
1 'polypeptide(L)'
;MSCPVFAHSPYMNHTAAFDYVFYDSILSSKNHHLHYPGFFAKSTGTDFETRLSLSEKASLSSPYPLYYKERSSIIFHPQQKRINYRRASIIGLVNAGATFFGFKQAIACWGKSNSGFHFKDDWKGDNLTQTDELSHFMWGYKMTQFFLRAYDWVGLSSKTSQALSISQSALLLTLVEYPIDAYNPKQGFGVSDLIFDYMGIGLACVKENKSWLEDFDVKISWKRNIFLANQPMFAQTYEEFGNFVYWLTYRTKLFLPQKIFCFGVGYSVTHDGQEPKRQFFGGIGLSLPDFASLFGRKFEERVKFLGIFYPNLCLEF
;
A
#
# COMPACT_ATOMS: atom_id res chain seq x y z
N MET A 1 24.24 -28.26 17.66
CA MET A 1 24.33 -27.92 16.23
C MET A 1 24.14 -26.41 16.11
N SER A 2 25.26 -25.70 16.06
CA SER A 2 25.36 -24.24 15.99
C SER A 2 25.36 -23.80 14.53
N CYS A 3 24.34 -23.03 14.15
CA CYS A 3 24.19 -22.44 12.82
C CYS A 3 24.50 -20.93 12.95
N PRO A 4 25.40 -20.35 12.14
CA PRO A 4 25.66 -18.92 12.20
C PRO A 4 24.59 -18.18 11.39
N VAL A 5 23.72 -17.41 12.07
CA VAL A 5 22.83 -16.43 11.42
C VAL A 5 23.12 -15.08 12.07
N PHE A 6 24.15 -14.46 11.49
CA PHE A 6 24.64 -13.08 11.47
C PHE A 6 26.09 -13.17 10.91
N ALA A 7 26.28 -14.01 9.88
CA ALA A 7 27.58 -14.22 9.25
C ALA A 7 27.51 -13.69 7.83
N HIS A 8 28.53 -12.92 7.45
CA HIS A 8 28.74 -12.45 6.08
C HIS A 8 28.55 -13.59 5.07
N SER A 9 27.61 -13.41 4.14
CA SER A 9 27.48 -14.25 2.97
C SER A 9 28.70 -14.07 2.06
N PRO A 10 29.45 -15.14 1.71
CA PRO A 10 30.55 -15.04 0.75
C PRO A 10 30.00 -15.30 -0.65
N TYR A 11 29.32 -14.32 -1.23
CA TYR A 11 29.02 -14.33 -2.66
C TYR A 11 29.33 -12.96 -3.27
N MET A 12 30.60 -12.77 -3.62
CA MET A 12 30.96 -11.91 -4.75
C MET A 12 31.37 -12.80 -5.92
N ASN A 13 30.67 -12.65 -7.04
CA ASN A 13 31.32 -12.35 -8.31
C ASN A 13 30.33 -11.64 -9.26
N HIS A 14 30.84 -10.58 -9.86
CA HIS A 14 30.17 -9.59 -10.69
C HIS A 14 29.54 -10.16 -11.97
N THR A 15 28.41 -9.57 -12.37
CA THR A 15 28.20 -9.10 -13.76
C THR A 15 27.18 -7.98 -13.77
N ALA A 16 27.55 -6.84 -14.34
CA ALA A 16 26.65 -5.77 -14.69
C ALA A 16 25.68 -6.24 -15.78
N ALA A 17 24.39 -6.04 -15.57
CA ALA A 17 23.40 -5.95 -16.64
C ALA A 17 22.19 -5.17 -16.12
N PHE A 18 22.02 -3.96 -16.66
CA PHE A 18 20.71 -3.33 -16.77
C PHE A 18 19.77 -4.30 -17.48
N ASP A 19 18.58 -4.56 -16.94
CA ASP A 19 17.47 -5.01 -17.77
C ASP A 19 16.14 -4.48 -17.21
N TYR A 20 15.69 -3.42 -17.88
CA TYR A 20 14.30 -3.02 -18.00
C TYR A 20 13.54 -4.12 -18.75
N VAL A 21 12.55 -4.75 -18.12
CA VAL A 21 11.58 -5.60 -18.84
C VAL A 21 10.16 -5.16 -18.48
N PHE A 22 9.69 -4.13 -19.19
CA PHE A 22 8.25 -3.95 -19.45
C PHE A 22 7.97 -3.16 -20.74
N TYR A 23 8.92 -3.06 -21.68
CA TYR A 23 8.76 -2.21 -22.88
C TYR A 23 8.79 -2.91 -24.25
N ASP A 24 9.05 -4.23 -24.34
CA ASP A 24 9.36 -4.86 -25.63
C ASP A 24 8.35 -5.91 -26.15
N SER A 25 7.06 -5.80 -25.80
CA SER A 25 6.02 -6.68 -26.37
C SER A 25 4.91 -5.97 -27.15
N ILE A 26 5.03 -4.67 -27.43
CA ILE A 26 4.11 -3.96 -28.32
C ILE A 26 4.92 -3.06 -29.25
N LEU A 27 5.58 -3.65 -30.25
CA LEU A 27 5.97 -3.02 -31.53
C LEU A 27 6.83 -3.99 -32.37
N SER A 28 6.30 -5.16 -32.74
CA SER A 28 6.77 -5.88 -33.92
C SER A 28 5.83 -7.03 -34.28
N SER A 29 4.78 -6.73 -35.03
CA SER A 29 4.42 -7.64 -36.13
C SER A 29 3.84 -6.84 -37.29
N LYS A 30 4.40 -7.13 -38.47
CA LYS A 30 4.15 -6.48 -39.74
C LYS A 30 2.82 -6.95 -40.35
N ASN A 31 2.22 -6.02 -41.10
CA ASN A 31 1.54 -6.23 -42.38
C ASN A 31 0.60 -7.44 -42.51
N HIS A 32 -0.69 -7.19 -42.32
CA HIS A 32 -1.70 -7.82 -43.19
C HIS A 32 -2.71 -6.78 -43.67
N HIS A 33 -2.76 -6.65 -44.99
CA HIS A 33 -3.74 -5.89 -45.75
C HIS A 33 -5.15 -6.38 -45.46
N LEU A 34 -6.05 -5.49 -45.04
CA LEU A 34 -7.48 -5.72 -45.15
C LEU A 34 -8.16 -4.48 -45.76
N HIS A 35 -8.82 -4.75 -46.87
CA HIS A 35 -9.62 -3.85 -47.67
C HIS A 35 -10.81 -3.28 -46.88
N TYR A 36 -11.06 -1.97 -47.02
CA TYR A 36 -12.35 -1.37 -46.71
C TYR A 36 -13.03 -0.96 -48.04
N PRO A 37 -14.30 -1.31 -48.27
CA PRO A 37 -15.05 -0.81 -49.41
C PRO A 37 -15.49 0.62 -49.14
N GLY A 38 -15.30 1.47 -50.16
CA GLY A 38 -15.74 2.86 -50.15
C GLY A 38 -17.25 3.01 -50.22
N PHE A 39 -17.73 4.10 -49.65
CA PHE A 39 -19.02 4.70 -49.99
C PHE A 39 -18.80 6.16 -50.36
N PHE A 40 -19.17 6.47 -51.60
CA PHE A 40 -19.26 7.81 -52.17
C PHE A 40 -20.43 8.59 -51.55
N ALA A 41 -20.22 9.88 -51.28
CA ALA A 41 -21.29 10.86 -51.37
C ALA A 41 -20.73 12.18 -51.92
N LYS A 42 -21.30 12.61 -53.05
CA LYS A 42 -21.04 13.86 -53.75
C LYS A 42 -21.45 15.06 -52.88
N SER A 43 -20.63 16.09 -52.87
CA SER A 43 -21.00 17.45 -52.45
C SER A 43 -21.07 18.32 -53.71
N THR A 44 -22.28 18.78 -54.03
CA THR A 44 -22.53 19.90 -54.94
C THR A 44 -22.93 21.09 -54.07
N GLY A 45 -22.30 22.23 -54.32
CA GLY A 45 -22.54 23.45 -53.57
C GLY A 45 -23.91 24.06 -53.79
N THR A 46 -24.26 25.02 -52.93
CA THR A 46 -24.81 26.33 -53.29
C THR A 46 -24.90 27.19 -52.04
N ASP A 47 -24.52 28.45 -52.22
CA ASP A 47 -24.60 29.52 -51.25
C ASP A 47 -26.05 29.80 -50.84
N PHE A 48 -26.26 30.07 -49.54
CA PHE A 48 -27.35 30.93 -49.11
C PHE A 48 -26.96 31.63 -47.81
N GLU A 49 -26.80 32.95 -47.91
CA GLU A 49 -26.75 33.85 -46.77
C GLU A 49 -28.05 33.77 -45.97
N THR A 50 -27.97 33.61 -44.66
CA THR A 50 -28.93 34.27 -43.76
C THR A 50 -28.32 34.50 -42.37
N ARG A 51 -28.34 35.76 -41.95
CA ARG A 51 -28.07 36.25 -40.59
C ARG A 51 -28.83 35.44 -39.55
N LEU A 52 -28.14 34.99 -38.49
CA LEU A 52 -28.73 34.69 -37.18
C LEU A 52 -27.67 34.81 -36.05
N SER A 53 -27.96 35.74 -35.15
CA SER A 53 -27.48 35.99 -33.78
C SER A 53 -26.21 35.27 -33.25
N LEU A 54 -25.21 36.08 -32.95
CA LEU A 54 -24.15 35.83 -31.97
C LEU A 54 -24.72 35.82 -30.54
N SER A 55 -25.32 34.73 -30.06
CA SER A 55 -25.46 34.46 -28.62
C SER A 55 -25.68 33.00 -28.23
N GLU A 56 -25.33 32.02 -29.06
CA GLU A 56 -25.55 30.61 -28.74
C GLU A 56 -24.58 29.72 -29.53
N LYS A 57 -23.36 29.52 -29.01
CA LYS A 57 -22.47 28.40 -29.38
C LYS A 57 -21.21 28.41 -28.51
N ALA A 58 -21.41 28.09 -27.24
CA ALA A 58 -20.38 27.53 -26.38
C ALA A 58 -21.00 26.42 -25.52
N SER A 59 -21.69 25.48 -26.16
CA SER A 59 -22.03 24.16 -25.59
C SER A 59 -21.28 23.09 -26.38
N LEU A 60 -19.95 23.09 -26.25
CA LEU A 60 -19.17 21.89 -26.51
C LEU A 60 -19.54 20.89 -25.42
N SER A 61 -20.50 20.03 -25.75
CA SER A 61 -20.89 18.86 -24.98
C SER A 61 -19.67 17.95 -24.79
N SER A 62 -19.00 18.10 -23.65
CA SER A 62 -18.12 17.07 -23.11
C SER A 62 -18.95 15.79 -22.93
N PRO A 63 -18.55 14.63 -23.51
CA PRO A 63 -19.25 13.36 -23.32
C PRO A 63 -19.04 12.77 -21.91
N TYR A 64 -18.31 13.46 -21.04
CA TYR A 64 -18.12 13.04 -19.65
C TYR A 64 -19.13 13.78 -18.76
N PRO A 65 -20.07 13.08 -18.10
CA PRO A 65 -20.89 13.71 -17.08
C PRO A 65 -19.95 14.25 -15.99
N LEU A 66 -19.93 15.57 -15.84
CA LEU A 66 -19.34 16.25 -14.69
C LEU A 66 -20.13 15.82 -13.45
N TYR A 67 -19.70 14.72 -12.83
CA TYR A 67 -20.17 14.33 -11.50
C TYR A 67 -19.61 15.33 -10.49
N TYR A 68 -20.29 16.47 -10.36
CA TYR A 68 -20.09 17.38 -9.24
C TYR A 68 -20.59 16.66 -7.99
N LYS A 69 -19.65 16.11 -7.22
CA LYS A 69 -19.90 15.46 -5.94
C LYS A 69 -20.17 16.56 -4.91
N GLU A 70 -21.40 17.06 -4.88
CA GLU A 70 -21.93 17.78 -3.73
C GLU A 70 -22.04 16.78 -2.58
N ARG A 71 -20.94 16.62 -1.84
CA ARG A 71 -20.98 15.89 -0.57
C ARG A 71 -21.41 16.89 0.47
N SER A 72 -22.66 16.75 0.88
CA SER A 72 -23.19 17.28 2.13
C SER A 72 -22.11 17.28 3.21
N SER A 73 -21.93 18.43 3.85
CA SER A 73 -21.42 18.49 5.21
C SER A 73 -22.08 17.33 5.98
N ILE A 74 -21.29 16.39 6.48
CA ILE A 74 -21.80 15.25 7.23
C ILE A 74 -22.47 15.81 8.48
N ILE A 75 -23.77 16.08 8.39
CA ILE A 75 -24.65 16.09 9.54
C ILE A 75 -24.62 14.64 9.99
N PHE A 76 -23.89 14.39 11.08
CA PHE A 76 -23.88 13.11 11.76
C PHE A 76 -25.30 12.83 12.26
N HIS A 77 -26.13 12.22 11.42
CA HIS A 77 -27.27 11.47 11.91
C HIS A 77 -26.70 10.13 12.38
N PRO A 78 -26.64 9.85 13.70
CA PRO A 78 -26.26 8.54 14.19
C PRO A 78 -27.39 7.59 13.82
N GLN A 79 -27.38 7.07 12.59
CA GLN A 79 -28.14 5.86 12.32
C GLN A 79 -27.53 4.79 13.21
N GLN A 80 -28.31 4.31 14.18
CA GLN A 80 -27.94 3.14 14.97
C GLN A 80 -27.78 1.95 14.03
N LYS A 81 -26.54 1.73 13.59
CA LYS A 81 -26.17 0.48 12.94
C LYS A 81 -26.37 -0.62 13.97
N ARG A 82 -27.11 -1.66 13.58
CA ARG A 82 -27.25 -2.87 14.39
C ARG A 82 -26.07 -3.79 14.11
N ILE A 83 -25.52 -4.39 15.16
CA ILE A 83 -24.44 -5.36 15.05
C ILE A 83 -24.93 -6.56 14.22
N ASN A 84 -24.19 -6.89 13.17
CA ASN A 84 -24.41 -8.09 12.39
C ASN A 84 -23.49 -9.20 12.93
N TYR A 85 -24.05 -10.09 13.75
CA TYR A 85 -23.29 -11.16 14.39
C TYR A 85 -22.62 -12.12 13.40
N ARG A 86 -23.21 -12.36 12.22
CA ARG A 86 -22.55 -13.18 11.17
C ARG A 86 -21.28 -12.50 10.67
N ARG A 87 -21.30 -11.19 10.42
CA ARG A 87 -20.11 -10.43 10.04
C ARG A 87 -19.09 -10.41 11.18
N ALA A 88 -19.55 -10.25 12.42
CA ALA A 88 -18.68 -10.30 13.60
C ALA A 88 -17.96 -11.65 13.70
N SER A 89 -18.67 -12.77 13.53
CA SER A 89 -18.07 -14.12 13.52
C SER A 89 -17.05 -14.29 12.39
N ILE A 90 -17.34 -13.79 11.18
CA ILE A 90 -16.39 -13.83 10.06
C ILE A 90 -15.11 -13.05 10.40
N ILE A 91 -15.23 -11.82 10.88
CA ILE A 91 -14.07 -11.03 11.28
C ILE A 91 -13.29 -11.70 12.42
N GLY A 92 -13.99 -12.27 13.40
CA GLY A 92 -13.37 -13.04 14.49
C GLY A 92 -12.56 -14.22 13.98
N LEU A 93 -13.11 -15.01 13.06
CA LEU A 93 -12.42 -16.15 12.44
C LEU A 93 -11.22 -15.70 11.59
N VAL A 94 -11.38 -14.66 10.78
CA VAL A 94 -10.28 -14.10 9.96
C VAL A 94 -9.15 -13.60 10.86
N ASN A 95 -9.48 -12.88 11.93
CA ASN A 95 -8.50 -12.36 12.88
C ASN A 95 -7.77 -13.49 13.62
N ALA A 96 -8.50 -14.50 14.11
CA ALA A 96 -7.89 -15.66 14.77
C ALA A 96 -6.97 -16.42 13.81
N GLY A 97 -7.42 -16.67 12.58
CA GLY A 97 -6.62 -17.34 11.55
C GLY A 97 -5.37 -16.54 11.16
N ALA A 98 -5.50 -15.23 10.95
CA ALA A 98 -4.37 -14.35 10.64
C ALA A 98 -3.36 -14.27 11.78
N THR A 99 -3.83 -14.17 13.03
CA THR A 99 -2.96 -14.16 14.23
C THR A 99 -2.21 -15.48 14.37
N PHE A 100 -2.91 -16.62 14.23
CA PHE A 100 -2.29 -17.93 14.28
C PHE A 100 -1.24 -18.11 13.16
N PHE A 101 -1.58 -17.71 11.93
CA PHE A 101 -0.67 -17.77 10.80
C PHE A 101 0.56 -16.87 11.03
N GLY A 102 0.37 -15.62 11.46
CA GLY A 102 1.45 -14.69 11.77
C GLY A 102 2.39 -15.24 12.84
N PHE A 103 1.85 -15.78 13.93
CA PHE A 103 2.65 -16.41 14.98
C PHE A 103 3.45 -17.62 14.48
N LYS A 104 2.82 -18.47 13.65
CA LYS A 104 3.50 -19.61 13.02
C LYS A 104 4.65 -19.16 12.11
N GLN A 105 4.45 -18.09 11.35
CA GLN A 105 5.48 -17.53 10.48
C GLN A 105 6.61 -16.87 11.28
N ALA A 106 6.30 -16.12 12.34
CA ALA A 106 7.30 -15.55 13.24
C ALA A 106 8.20 -16.64 13.83
N ILE A 107 7.62 -17.75 14.31
CA ILE A 107 8.40 -18.89 14.79
C ILE A 107 9.28 -19.49 13.69
N ALA A 108 8.76 -19.62 12.48
CA ALA A 108 9.50 -20.18 11.35
C ALA A 108 10.68 -19.29 10.94
N CYS A 109 10.51 -17.96 10.97
CA CYS A 109 11.49 -16.97 10.55
C CYS A 109 12.54 -16.71 11.64
N TRP A 110 12.09 -16.42 12.85
CA TRP A 110 12.93 -15.90 13.93
C TRP A 110 13.16 -16.91 15.06
N GLY A 111 12.53 -18.09 15.03
CA GLY A 111 12.66 -19.11 16.06
C GLY A 111 11.69 -18.94 17.22
N LYS A 112 11.88 -19.74 18.28
CA LYS A 112 10.99 -19.75 19.44
C LYS A 112 11.44 -18.75 20.50
N SER A 113 10.48 -18.11 21.14
CA SER A 113 10.69 -17.26 22.32
C SER A 113 10.95 -18.13 23.57
N ASN A 114 12.22 -18.43 23.83
CA ASN A 114 12.66 -19.27 24.95
C ASN A 114 13.94 -18.79 25.65
N SER A 115 14.41 -17.57 25.36
CA SER A 115 15.51 -16.93 26.09
C SER A 115 15.00 -16.15 27.30
N GLY A 116 15.89 -15.51 28.04
CA GLY A 116 15.50 -14.51 29.05
C GLY A 116 15.08 -13.20 28.39
N PHE A 117 14.33 -12.36 29.13
CA PHE A 117 13.99 -11.02 28.68
C PHE A 117 15.26 -10.22 28.34
N HIS A 118 15.27 -9.54 27.21
CA HIS A 118 16.34 -8.63 26.81
C HIS A 118 15.83 -7.57 25.83
N PHE A 119 16.54 -6.44 25.78
CA PHE A 119 16.29 -5.36 24.83
C PHE A 119 17.06 -5.61 23.54
N LYS A 120 16.51 -5.15 22.42
CA LYS A 120 17.19 -5.06 21.13
C LYS A 120 17.89 -3.69 21.02
N ASP A 121 18.98 -3.61 20.26
CA ASP A 121 19.73 -2.37 20.02
C ASP A 121 19.33 -1.73 18.67
N ASP A 122 18.11 -1.19 18.64
CA ASP A 122 17.40 -0.87 17.38
C ASP A 122 17.93 0.39 16.70
N TRP A 123 18.02 1.50 17.43
CA TRP A 123 18.07 2.84 16.83
C TRP A 123 19.34 3.11 16.00
N LYS A 124 20.43 2.38 16.28
CA LYS A 124 21.73 2.53 15.60
C LYS A 124 22.47 1.21 15.38
N GLY A 125 22.03 0.09 15.98
CA GLY A 125 22.84 -1.12 16.13
C GLY A 125 22.39 -2.33 15.31
N ASP A 126 21.21 -2.28 14.68
CA ASP A 126 20.61 -3.45 14.04
C ASP A 126 20.91 -3.62 12.54
N ASN A 127 21.73 -2.73 11.96
CA ASN A 127 22.04 -2.68 10.52
C ASN A 127 20.83 -2.51 9.57
N LEU A 128 19.66 -2.11 10.07
CA LEU A 128 18.46 -1.88 9.25
C LEU A 128 18.24 -0.41 8.93
N THR A 129 19.01 0.50 9.55
CA THR A 129 18.93 1.95 9.29
C THR A 129 17.50 2.47 9.37
N GLN A 130 16.69 2.03 10.34
CA GLN A 130 15.29 2.44 10.52
C GLN A 130 14.26 1.80 9.57
N THR A 131 14.64 0.84 8.72
CA THR A 131 13.63 0.13 7.93
C THR A 131 12.76 -0.78 8.76
N ASP A 132 13.26 -1.29 9.88
CA ASP A 132 12.46 -2.11 10.80
C ASP A 132 11.36 -1.27 11.43
N GLU A 133 11.72 -0.12 12.00
CA GLU A 133 10.79 0.85 12.58
C GLU A 133 9.75 1.34 11.55
N LEU A 134 10.15 1.58 10.30
CA LEU A 134 9.19 1.94 9.25
C LEU A 134 8.22 0.80 8.92
N SER A 135 8.65 -0.44 9.07
CA SER A 135 7.79 -1.61 8.94
C SER A 135 6.77 -1.67 10.06
N HIS A 136 7.19 -1.44 11.32
CA HIS A 136 6.32 -1.32 12.49
C HIS A 136 5.28 -0.20 12.32
N PHE A 137 5.73 0.99 11.93
CA PHE A 137 4.83 2.11 11.63
C PHE A 137 3.83 1.79 10.53
N MET A 138 4.27 1.16 9.43
CA MET A 138 3.37 0.76 8.36
C MET A 138 2.33 -0.23 8.85
N TRP A 139 2.73 -1.27 9.60
CA TRP A 139 1.82 -2.29 10.09
C TRP A 139 0.84 -1.72 11.11
N GLY A 140 1.30 -0.91 12.07
CA GLY A 140 0.44 -0.13 12.97
C GLY A 140 -0.62 0.68 12.23
N TYR A 141 -0.20 1.40 11.18
CA TYR A 141 -1.11 2.20 10.36
C TYR A 141 -2.11 1.33 9.57
N LYS A 142 -1.65 0.30 8.85
CA LYS A 142 -2.51 -0.52 7.98
C LYS A 142 -3.42 -1.47 8.75
N MET A 143 -2.95 -2.07 9.84
CA MET A 143 -3.78 -2.90 10.72
C MET A 143 -4.92 -2.09 11.32
N THR A 144 -4.64 -0.87 11.78
CA THR A 144 -5.67 0.00 12.35
C THR A 144 -6.72 0.40 11.31
N GLN A 145 -6.29 0.73 10.08
CA GLN A 145 -7.24 0.99 8.99
C GLN A 145 -8.08 -0.24 8.62
N PHE A 146 -7.49 -1.43 8.66
CA PHE A 146 -8.19 -2.68 8.41
C PHE A 146 -9.27 -2.91 9.47
N PHE A 147 -8.90 -2.89 10.76
CA PHE A 147 -9.86 -3.13 11.85
C PHE A 147 -10.96 -2.06 11.89
N LEU A 148 -10.63 -0.81 11.58
CA LEU A 148 -11.61 0.27 11.57
C LEU A 148 -12.73 0.00 10.57
N ARG A 149 -12.33 -0.40 9.36
CA ARG A 149 -13.28 -0.77 8.29
C ARG A 149 -14.01 -2.08 8.60
N ALA A 150 -13.33 -3.05 9.19
CA ALA A 150 -13.93 -4.32 9.58
C ALA A 150 -15.03 -4.12 10.63
N TYR A 151 -14.77 -3.30 11.66
CA TYR A 151 -15.73 -3.01 12.71
C TYR A 151 -16.88 -2.12 12.24
N ASP A 152 -16.62 -1.15 11.36
CA ASP A 152 -17.71 -0.42 10.70
C ASP A 152 -18.59 -1.34 9.84
N TRP A 153 -17.98 -2.32 9.15
CA TRP A 153 -18.70 -3.31 8.35
C TRP A 153 -19.56 -4.25 9.19
N VAL A 154 -19.09 -4.61 10.39
CA VAL A 154 -19.88 -5.37 11.39
C VAL A 154 -21.12 -4.58 11.85
N GLY A 155 -21.12 -3.26 11.71
CA GLY A 155 -22.22 -2.39 12.13
C GLY A 155 -22.01 -1.78 13.51
N LEU A 156 -20.76 -1.67 13.97
CA LEU A 156 -20.44 -0.92 15.19
C LEU A 156 -20.50 0.60 14.91
N SER A 157 -20.73 1.39 15.96
CA SER A 157 -20.67 2.85 15.85
C SER A 157 -19.25 3.30 15.51
N SER A 158 -19.08 4.45 14.83
CA SER A 158 -17.74 4.95 14.47
C SER A 158 -16.80 5.09 15.67
N LYS A 159 -17.31 5.55 16.81
CA LYS A 159 -16.55 5.67 18.07
C LYS A 159 -16.11 4.30 18.59
N THR A 160 -17.01 3.32 18.56
CA THR A 160 -16.71 1.94 18.98
C THR A 160 -15.70 1.28 18.03
N SER A 161 -15.90 1.42 16.72
CA SER A 161 -14.98 0.87 15.71
C SER A 161 -13.58 1.44 15.88
N GLN A 162 -13.45 2.75 16.06
CA GLN A 162 -12.16 3.40 16.30
C GLN A 162 -11.49 2.90 17.59
N ALA A 163 -12.22 2.88 18.72
CA ALA A 163 -11.68 2.40 19.98
C ALA A 163 -11.20 0.95 19.89
N LEU A 164 -12.01 0.04 19.34
CA LEU A 164 -11.63 -1.37 19.22
C LEU A 164 -10.47 -1.57 18.24
N SER A 165 -10.39 -0.78 17.18
CA SER A 165 -9.29 -0.86 16.21
C SER A 165 -7.97 -0.42 16.83
N ILE A 166 -7.97 0.68 17.58
CA ILE A 166 -6.80 1.14 18.34
C ILE A 166 -6.37 0.06 19.32
N SER A 167 -7.29 -0.39 20.17
CA SER A 167 -6.97 -1.37 21.22
C SER A 167 -6.46 -2.68 20.65
N GLN A 168 -7.05 -3.16 19.56
CA GLN A 168 -6.64 -4.43 18.97
C GLN A 168 -5.31 -4.32 18.23
N SER A 169 -5.08 -3.27 17.43
CA SER A 169 -3.79 -3.05 16.79
C SER A 169 -2.69 -2.92 17.83
N ALA A 170 -2.93 -2.09 18.86
CA ALA A 170 -1.98 -1.88 19.95
C ALA A 170 -1.68 -3.19 20.69
N LEU A 171 -2.70 -3.99 21.01
CA LEU A 171 -2.51 -5.29 21.66
C LEU A 171 -1.69 -6.25 20.80
N LEU A 172 -2.03 -6.40 19.51
CA LEU A 172 -1.35 -7.35 18.63
C LEU A 172 0.13 -6.97 18.42
N LEU A 173 0.42 -5.68 18.20
CA LEU A 173 1.78 -5.21 17.99
C LEU A 173 2.59 -5.21 19.29
N THR A 174 1.96 -4.85 20.42
CA THR A 174 2.60 -5.02 21.73
C THR A 174 2.92 -6.49 22.00
N LEU A 175 2.08 -7.44 21.55
CA LEU A 175 2.35 -8.87 21.70
C LEU A 175 3.54 -9.37 20.88
N VAL A 176 3.81 -8.74 19.72
CA VAL A 176 5.00 -8.99 18.91
C VAL A 176 6.24 -8.55 19.70
N GLU A 177 6.28 -7.31 20.17
CA GLU A 177 7.42 -6.84 20.98
C GLU A 177 7.55 -7.58 22.31
N TYR A 178 6.43 -7.75 23.01
CA TYR A 178 6.34 -8.40 24.31
C TYR A 178 5.11 -9.33 24.41
N PRO A 179 5.29 -10.64 24.56
CA PRO A 179 6.54 -11.31 24.94
C PRO A 179 7.31 -11.93 23.76
N ILE A 180 6.85 -11.82 22.51
CA ILE A 180 7.40 -12.65 21.43
C ILE A 180 8.88 -12.32 21.20
N ASP A 181 9.21 -11.07 20.89
CA ASP A 181 10.59 -10.68 20.57
C ASP A 181 11.44 -10.48 21.81
N ALA A 182 10.88 -9.93 22.89
CA ALA A 182 11.52 -9.78 24.19
C ALA A 182 12.18 -11.07 24.74
N TYR A 183 11.60 -12.24 24.42
CA TYR A 183 12.08 -13.55 24.86
C TYR A 183 12.62 -14.41 23.71
N ASN A 184 12.81 -13.84 22.51
CA ASN A 184 13.37 -14.54 21.36
C ASN A 184 14.90 -14.36 21.32
N PRO A 185 15.72 -15.43 21.27
CA PRO A 185 17.18 -15.32 21.29
C PRO A 185 17.81 -14.60 20.09
N LYS A 186 17.05 -14.37 19.01
CA LYS A 186 17.51 -13.65 17.80
C LYS A 186 16.98 -12.23 17.69
N GLN A 187 15.93 -11.92 18.43
CA GLN A 187 15.32 -10.59 18.46
C GLN A 187 15.56 -9.98 19.83
N GLY A 188 14.73 -9.05 20.26
CA GLY A 188 14.70 -8.51 21.62
C GLY A 188 13.52 -7.54 21.71
N PHE A 189 13.24 -7.02 22.89
CA PHE A 189 12.19 -6.01 23.04
C PHE A 189 12.64 -4.71 22.36
N GLY A 190 11.97 -4.34 21.26
CA GLY A 190 12.28 -3.15 20.49
C GLY A 190 11.51 -1.94 21.01
N VAL A 191 12.20 -1.02 21.70
CA VAL A 191 11.53 0.19 22.21
C VAL A 191 11.16 1.11 21.06
N SER A 192 12.02 1.21 20.04
CA SER A 192 11.75 2.02 18.86
C SER A 192 10.62 1.41 18.02
N ASP A 193 10.65 0.09 17.85
CA ASP A 193 9.63 -0.69 17.15
C ASP A 193 8.25 -0.44 17.77
N LEU A 194 8.13 -0.57 19.09
CA LEU A 194 6.87 -0.27 19.81
C LEU A 194 6.41 1.19 19.67
N ILE A 195 7.35 2.15 19.68
CA ILE A 195 7.02 3.57 19.45
C ILE A 195 6.46 3.76 18.04
N PHE A 196 7.11 3.17 17.02
CA PHE A 196 6.69 3.32 15.63
C PHE A 196 5.35 2.63 15.36
N ASP A 197 5.09 1.48 15.99
CA ASP A 197 3.77 0.84 15.98
C ASP A 197 2.68 1.80 16.45
N TYR A 198 2.88 2.44 17.61
CA TYR A 198 1.92 3.40 18.15
C TYR A 198 1.82 4.68 17.32
N MET A 199 2.91 5.14 16.72
CA MET A 199 2.87 6.27 15.76
C MET A 199 2.03 5.92 14.53
N GLY A 200 2.16 4.71 14.00
CA GLY A 200 1.37 4.21 12.88
C GLY A 200 -0.12 4.15 13.22
N ILE A 201 -0.46 3.55 14.37
CA ILE A 201 -1.83 3.53 14.91
C ILE A 201 -2.38 4.95 15.05
N GLY A 202 -1.60 5.85 15.66
CA GLY A 202 -1.97 7.25 15.85
C GLY A 202 -2.26 7.97 14.54
N LEU A 203 -1.39 7.81 13.53
CA LEU A 203 -1.61 8.41 12.21
C LEU A 203 -2.89 7.90 11.56
N ALA A 204 -3.18 6.59 11.66
CA ALA A 204 -4.42 6.04 11.12
C ALA A 204 -5.66 6.69 11.75
N CYS A 205 -5.62 6.93 13.06
CA CYS A 205 -6.71 7.61 13.78
C CYS A 205 -6.85 9.08 13.40
N VAL A 206 -5.74 9.81 13.26
CA VAL A 206 -5.77 11.21 12.84
C VAL A 206 -6.31 11.32 11.42
N LYS A 207 -5.85 10.45 10.51
CA LYS A 207 -6.31 10.42 9.11
C LYS A 207 -7.82 10.20 9.00
N GLU A 208 -8.40 9.31 9.78
CA GLU A 208 -9.85 9.06 9.74
C GLU A 208 -10.67 10.31 10.11
N ASN A 209 -10.14 11.16 10.99
CA ASN A 209 -10.84 12.32 11.51
C ASN A 209 -10.53 13.62 10.75
N LYS A 210 -9.58 13.62 9.81
CA LYS A 210 -9.06 14.83 9.17
C LYS A 210 -9.08 14.71 7.65
N SER A 211 -10.00 15.43 7.01
CA SER A 211 -10.18 15.41 5.55
C SER A 211 -8.94 15.87 4.77
N TRP A 212 -8.12 16.75 5.32
CA TRP A 212 -6.88 17.20 4.65
C TRP A 212 -5.82 16.09 4.51
N LEU A 213 -5.95 15.00 5.28
CA LEU A 213 -5.12 13.81 5.15
C LEU A 213 -5.73 12.75 4.21
N GLU A 214 -6.92 12.97 3.63
CA GLU A 214 -7.63 11.95 2.83
C GLU A 214 -6.76 11.41 1.68
N ASP A 215 -5.96 12.28 1.07
CA ASP A 215 -5.13 11.96 -0.09
C ASP A 215 -3.75 11.40 0.26
N PHE A 216 -3.34 11.45 1.52
CA PHE A 216 -2.06 10.90 1.97
C PHE A 216 -2.18 9.42 2.35
N ASP A 217 -1.25 8.58 1.97
CA ASP A 217 -1.27 7.17 2.39
C ASP A 217 0.14 6.59 2.49
N VAL A 218 0.31 5.63 3.40
CA VAL A 218 1.54 4.82 3.50
C VAL A 218 1.38 3.60 2.61
N LYS A 219 2.40 3.24 1.83
CA LYS A 219 2.34 2.08 0.92
C LYS A 219 3.66 1.34 0.86
N ILE A 220 3.64 0.13 0.33
CA ILE A 220 4.83 -0.71 0.15
C ILE A 220 5.03 -1.10 -1.31
N SER A 221 6.28 -1.21 -1.72
CA SER A 221 6.68 -1.91 -2.95
C SER A 221 7.93 -2.74 -2.70
N TRP A 222 8.33 -3.53 -3.68
CA TRP A 222 9.56 -4.32 -3.66
C TRP A 222 10.51 -3.84 -4.74
N LYS A 223 11.81 -3.87 -4.46
CA LYS A 223 12.85 -3.61 -5.45
C LYS A 223 12.98 -4.77 -6.45
N ARG A 224 12.87 -6.00 -5.94
CA ARG A 224 12.94 -7.24 -6.71
C ARG A 224 11.56 -7.85 -6.90
N ASN A 225 11.38 -8.56 -8.01
CA ASN A 225 10.13 -9.23 -8.33
C ASN A 225 9.81 -10.34 -7.30
N ILE A 226 8.74 -10.15 -6.51
CA ILE A 226 8.31 -11.09 -5.48
C ILE A 226 7.96 -12.48 -6.01
N PHE A 227 7.51 -12.58 -7.27
CA PHE A 227 7.13 -13.85 -7.88
C PHE A 227 8.34 -14.66 -8.35
N LEU A 228 9.47 -13.99 -8.60
CA LEU A 228 10.71 -14.63 -9.02
C LEU A 228 11.65 -14.90 -7.85
N ALA A 229 11.54 -14.13 -6.77
CA ALA A 229 12.54 -14.11 -5.72
C ALA A 229 12.32 -15.13 -4.58
N ASN A 230 11.28 -15.98 -4.64
CA ASN A 230 10.89 -16.95 -3.60
C ASN A 230 11.05 -16.39 -2.17
N GLN A 231 10.65 -15.13 -1.97
CA GLN A 231 10.92 -14.39 -0.74
C GLN A 231 9.89 -14.78 0.32
N PRO A 232 10.32 -14.93 1.58
CA PRO A 232 9.38 -15.08 2.69
C PRO A 232 8.53 -13.82 2.86
N MET A 233 7.33 -13.99 3.43
CA MET A 233 6.43 -12.86 3.71
C MET A 233 6.99 -11.90 4.77
N PHE A 234 7.80 -12.43 5.69
CA PHE A 234 8.54 -11.66 6.69
C PHE A 234 10.03 -11.71 6.35
N ALA A 235 10.71 -10.58 6.42
CA ALA A 235 12.15 -10.53 6.24
C ALA A 235 12.85 -11.34 7.35
N GLN A 236 13.79 -12.18 6.95
CA GLN A 236 14.62 -13.01 7.81
C GLN A 236 16.09 -12.57 7.76
N THR A 237 16.49 -11.90 6.68
CA THR A 237 17.85 -11.36 6.51
C THR A 237 17.83 -9.87 6.20
N TYR A 238 18.98 -9.23 6.41
CA TYR A 238 19.18 -7.82 6.09
C TYR A 238 18.88 -7.50 4.63
N GLU A 239 19.30 -8.37 3.70
CA GLU A 239 19.03 -8.21 2.27
C GLU A 239 17.54 -8.30 1.94
N GLU A 240 16.79 -9.14 2.67
CA GLU A 240 15.33 -9.23 2.51
C GLU A 240 14.63 -7.97 3.02
N PHE A 241 15.09 -7.40 4.15
CA PHE A 241 14.64 -6.08 4.62
C PHE A 241 14.94 -4.99 3.58
N GLY A 242 16.14 -5.03 3.00
CA GLY A 242 16.55 -4.13 1.93
C GLY A 242 15.74 -4.28 0.63
N ASN A 243 14.88 -5.29 0.50
CA ASN A 243 14.02 -5.43 -0.67
C ASN A 243 12.74 -4.57 -0.59
N PHE A 244 12.34 -4.14 0.60
CA PHE A 244 11.11 -3.36 0.80
C PHE A 244 11.36 -1.86 0.64
N VAL A 245 10.45 -1.18 -0.07
CA VAL A 245 10.41 0.29 -0.11
C VAL A 245 9.14 0.76 0.56
N TYR A 246 9.30 1.56 1.60
CA TYR A 246 8.21 2.16 2.37
C TYR A 246 7.93 3.56 1.81
N TRP A 247 6.70 3.79 1.37
CA TRP A 247 6.30 5.00 0.67
C TRP A 247 5.36 5.85 1.50
N LEU A 248 5.64 7.14 1.59
CA LEU A 248 4.62 8.14 1.83
C LEU A 248 4.10 8.63 0.48
N THR A 249 2.80 8.47 0.24
CA THR A 249 2.17 8.80 -1.03
C THR A 249 1.13 9.91 -0.89
N TYR A 250 0.99 10.72 -1.93
CA TYR A 250 -0.04 11.74 -2.08
C TYR A 250 -0.80 11.52 -3.38
N ARG A 251 -2.12 11.37 -3.26
CA ARG A 251 -3.02 11.10 -4.37
C ARG A 251 -3.51 12.41 -5.01
N THR A 252 -3.43 12.50 -6.33
CA THR A 252 -3.75 13.72 -7.08
C THR A 252 -4.76 13.49 -8.20
N LYS A 253 -5.45 14.55 -8.62
CA LYS A 253 -6.32 14.60 -9.82
C LYS A 253 -5.54 14.96 -11.09
N LEU A 254 -4.22 14.85 -11.06
CA LEU A 254 -3.41 15.30 -12.19
C LEU A 254 -3.82 14.53 -13.45
N PHE A 255 -4.17 15.26 -14.51
CA PHE A 255 -4.60 14.78 -15.83
C PHE A 255 -5.96 14.06 -15.92
N LEU A 256 -6.58 13.66 -14.80
CA LEU A 256 -7.86 12.96 -14.81
C LEU A 256 -8.83 13.50 -13.75
N PRO A 257 -10.16 13.51 -14.02
CA PRO A 257 -11.15 13.92 -13.03
C PRO A 257 -11.11 13.07 -11.76
N GLN A 258 -10.65 11.82 -11.89
CA GLN A 258 -10.50 10.85 -10.82
C GLN A 258 -9.08 10.90 -10.25
N LYS A 259 -8.99 10.77 -8.93
CA LYS A 259 -7.73 10.71 -8.21
C LYS A 259 -7.09 9.32 -8.34
N ILE A 260 -6.48 9.01 -9.49
CA ILE A 260 -5.90 7.68 -9.72
C ILE A 260 -4.38 7.64 -9.58
N PHE A 261 -3.71 8.77 -9.78
CA PHE A 261 -2.26 8.85 -9.65
C PHE A 261 -1.85 9.22 -8.23
N CYS A 262 -0.77 8.60 -7.77
CA CYS A 262 -0.09 8.93 -6.52
C CYS A 262 1.35 9.36 -6.84
N PHE A 263 1.79 10.44 -6.21
CA PHE A 263 3.22 10.74 -6.07
C PHE A 263 3.71 10.15 -4.76
N GLY A 264 4.94 9.66 -4.73
CA GLY A 264 5.51 9.01 -3.55
C GLY A 264 6.93 9.46 -3.29
N VAL A 265 7.25 9.61 -2.01
CA VAL A 265 8.62 9.61 -1.49
C VAL A 265 8.81 8.29 -0.76
N GLY A 266 9.80 7.52 -1.19
CA GLY A 266 10.10 6.18 -0.71
C GLY A 266 11.40 6.14 0.08
N TYR A 267 11.47 5.22 1.03
CA TYR A 267 12.65 4.92 1.82
C TYR A 267 12.93 3.43 1.82
N SER A 268 14.20 3.06 1.76
CA SER A 268 14.68 1.70 1.93
C SER A 268 16.15 1.70 2.38
N VAL A 269 16.70 0.50 2.52
CA VAL A 269 18.12 0.25 2.78
C VAL A 269 18.68 -0.67 1.70
N THR A 270 19.96 -0.52 1.36
CA THR A 270 20.72 -1.54 0.61
C THR A 270 21.88 -2.04 1.45
N HIS A 271 22.22 -3.31 1.25
CA HIS A 271 23.33 -4.00 1.91
C HIS A 271 24.37 -4.43 0.88
N ASP A 272 24.71 -3.53 -0.04
CA ASP A 272 25.78 -3.70 -1.03
C ASP A 272 27.16 -3.49 -0.35
N GLY A 273 27.52 -4.34 0.60
CA GLY A 273 28.77 -4.27 1.37
C GLY A 273 28.60 -4.65 2.85
N GLN A 274 29.58 -4.28 3.70
CA GLN A 274 29.50 -4.53 5.14
C GLN A 274 28.60 -3.55 5.90
N GLU A 275 28.41 -2.34 5.37
CA GLU A 275 27.68 -1.25 6.03
C GLU A 275 26.35 -0.98 5.30
N PRO A 276 25.22 -0.87 6.02
CA PRO A 276 23.93 -0.57 5.43
C PRO A 276 23.87 0.87 4.90
N LYS A 277 23.32 1.05 3.70
CA LYS A 277 23.18 2.36 3.07
C LYS A 277 21.71 2.70 2.88
N ARG A 278 21.32 3.89 3.34
CA ARG A 278 19.98 4.44 3.12
C ARG A 278 19.77 4.72 1.63
N GLN A 279 18.58 4.44 1.14
CA GLN A 279 18.16 4.75 -0.22
C GLN A 279 16.84 5.51 -0.20
N PHE A 280 16.79 6.59 -0.98
CA PHE A 280 15.59 7.40 -1.14
C PHE A 280 15.05 7.26 -2.56
N PHE A 281 13.73 7.24 -2.66
CA PHE A 281 13.05 7.09 -3.93
C PHE A 281 12.04 8.20 -4.15
N GLY A 282 11.91 8.63 -5.39
CA GLY A 282 10.77 9.42 -5.85
C GLY A 282 10.03 8.60 -6.89
N GLY A 283 8.71 8.52 -6.77
CA GLY A 283 7.92 7.67 -7.66
C GLY A 283 6.57 8.24 -8.01
N ILE A 284 6.10 7.91 -9.21
CA ILE A 284 4.71 8.07 -9.62
C ILE A 284 4.12 6.70 -9.88
N GLY A 285 2.90 6.50 -9.41
CA GLY A 285 2.24 5.22 -9.55
C GLY A 285 0.75 5.32 -9.33
N LEU A 286 0.16 4.15 -9.19
CA LEU A 286 -1.27 3.95 -8.96
C LEU A 286 -1.43 2.88 -7.91
N SER A 287 -2.44 2.99 -7.04
CA SER A 287 -2.79 1.86 -6.19
C SER A 287 -3.65 0.86 -6.97
N LEU A 288 -3.57 -0.43 -6.63
CA LEU A 288 -4.41 -1.45 -7.26
C LEU A 288 -5.91 -1.14 -7.18
N PRO A 289 -6.45 -0.60 -6.06
CA PRO A 289 -7.83 -0.11 -6.03
C PRO A 289 -8.11 1.02 -7.03
N ASP A 290 -7.18 1.94 -7.22
CA ASP A 290 -7.37 3.05 -8.15
C ASP A 290 -7.41 2.56 -9.60
N PHE A 291 -6.55 1.60 -9.95
CA PHE A 291 -6.65 0.91 -11.24
C PHE A 291 -7.97 0.18 -11.40
N ALA A 292 -8.39 -0.56 -10.37
CA ALA A 292 -9.67 -1.28 -10.37
C ALA A 292 -10.87 -0.35 -10.50
N SER A 293 -10.78 0.89 -10.01
CA SER A 293 -11.85 1.89 -10.13
C SER A 293 -12.17 2.23 -11.60
N LEU A 294 -11.19 2.10 -12.51
CA LEU A 294 -11.38 2.26 -13.95
C LEU A 294 -12.36 1.22 -14.55
N PHE A 295 -12.48 0.05 -13.92
CA PHE A 295 -13.37 -1.04 -14.33
C PHE A 295 -14.67 -1.06 -13.52
N GLY A 296 -14.86 -0.10 -12.61
CA GLY A 296 -16.09 0.11 -11.86
C GLY A 296 -15.97 -0.09 -10.36
N ARG A 297 -16.85 0.60 -9.62
CA ARG A 297 -16.83 0.68 -8.15
C ARG A 297 -16.93 -0.67 -7.43
N LYS A 298 -17.72 -1.61 -7.96
CA LYS A 298 -17.84 -2.95 -7.37
C LYS A 298 -16.51 -3.70 -7.38
N PHE A 299 -15.68 -3.47 -8.41
CA PHE A 299 -14.38 -4.12 -8.51
C PHE A 299 -13.36 -3.46 -7.59
N GLU A 300 -13.31 -2.12 -7.56
CA GLU A 300 -12.54 -1.34 -6.58
C GLU A 300 -12.80 -1.81 -5.14
N GLU A 301 -14.06 -1.94 -4.75
CA GLU A 301 -14.44 -2.37 -3.40
C GLU A 301 -13.93 -3.78 -3.06
N ARG A 302 -13.85 -4.68 -4.04
CA ARG A 302 -13.34 -6.05 -3.86
C ARG A 302 -11.83 -6.09 -3.69
N VAL A 303 -11.09 -5.19 -4.32
CA VAL A 303 -9.61 -5.17 -4.25
C VAL A 303 -9.08 -4.10 -3.28
N LYS A 304 -9.95 -3.39 -2.56
CA LYS A 304 -9.57 -2.27 -1.67
C LYS A 304 -8.51 -2.64 -0.63
N PHE A 305 -8.47 -3.91 -0.22
CA PHE A 305 -7.46 -4.44 0.70
C PHE A 305 -6.05 -4.48 0.08
N LEU A 306 -5.93 -4.57 -1.25
CA LEU A 306 -4.68 -4.47 -1.99
C LEU A 306 -4.15 -3.03 -2.12
N GLY A 307 -4.83 -2.04 -1.53
CA GLY A 307 -4.41 -0.64 -1.54
C GLY A 307 -3.11 -0.33 -0.79
N ILE A 308 -2.58 -1.31 -0.05
CA ILE A 308 -1.24 -1.26 0.55
C ILE A 308 -0.12 -1.28 -0.50
N PHE A 309 -0.35 -1.94 -1.64
CA PHE A 309 0.66 -2.11 -2.68
C PHE A 309 0.73 -0.88 -3.58
N TYR A 310 1.95 -0.50 -3.94
CA TYR A 310 2.23 0.63 -4.80
C TYR A 310 3.02 0.21 -6.06
N PRO A 311 2.35 -0.31 -7.10
CA PRO A 311 2.92 -0.38 -8.43
C PRO A 311 3.32 1.03 -8.89
N ASN A 312 4.62 1.23 -9.12
CA ASN A 312 5.17 2.55 -9.40
C ASN A 312 6.32 2.50 -10.39
N LEU A 313 6.51 3.61 -11.07
CA LEU A 313 7.76 3.97 -11.72
C LEU A 313 8.52 4.84 -10.72
N CYS A 314 9.73 4.44 -10.35
CA CYS A 314 10.56 5.16 -9.40
C CYS A 314 11.96 5.45 -9.91
N LEU A 315 12.55 6.47 -9.31
CA LEU A 315 13.95 6.85 -9.42
C LEU A 315 14.56 6.82 -8.01
N GLU A 316 15.75 6.26 -7.91
CA GLU A 316 16.59 6.28 -6.71
C GLU A 316 17.47 7.54 -6.74
N PHE A 317 17.69 8.16 -5.58
CA PHE A 317 18.45 9.40 -5.40
C PHE A 317 19.59 9.25 -4.39
#